data_AF-A0A9Q8LAP8-F1
#
_entry.id   AF-A0A9Q8LAP8-F1
#
_cell.length_a   1.000
_cell.length_b   1.000
_cell.length_c   1.000
_cell.angle_alpha   90.00
_cell.angle_beta   90.00
_cell.angle_gamma   90.00
#
_symmetry.space_group_name_H-M   'P 1'
#
loop_
_entity.id
_entity.type
_entity.pdbx_description
1 polymer ?
#
loop_
_entity_poly.entity_id
_entity_poly.type
_entity_poly.pdbx_seq_one_letter_code
_entity_poly.pdbx_strand_id
1 'polypeptide(L)'
;MGSEDVQAMDGVWLARYANFTVSRAWQGHFRTTSANEVWSYAIPQFDEPNQDGSSSLSSRINYPDAPPEMRPFYQPISDEAHLALPQLRPDVLYLFPDSSQITEGLQNIMLARTGTAIGGSGGIKEGRVSKTTIKDAGHLFPFEKPAECAQEIAKWLGNDLKAWRERVDYAKKHRDDKSTADRLRLSEEWIKRAKEGSKQKTLPKLKL
;
A
#
# COMPACT_ATOMS: atom_id res chain seq x y z
N MET A 1 -19.23 4.95 1.79
CA MET A 1 -18.28 4.24 0.92
C MET A 1 -18.28 2.82 1.44
N GLY A 2 -18.97 1.93 0.73
CA GLY A 2 -19.38 0.62 1.25
C GLY A 2 -18.24 -0.39 1.28
N SER A 3 -18.39 -1.42 2.11
CA SER A 3 -17.48 -2.56 2.25
C SER A 3 -17.22 -3.35 0.96
N GLU A 4 -17.95 -3.07 -0.13
CA GLU A 4 -17.77 -3.74 -1.43
C GLU A 4 -16.47 -3.36 -2.16
N ASP A 5 -15.84 -2.24 -1.81
CA ASP A 5 -14.64 -1.73 -2.50
C ASP A 5 -13.29 -2.27 -1.96
N VAL A 6 -13.31 -3.14 -0.94
CA VAL A 6 -12.09 -3.59 -0.21
C VAL A 6 -11.79 -5.09 -0.40
N GLN A 7 -12.40 -5.78 -1.37
CA GLN A 7 -12.01 -7.18 -1.65
C GLN A 7 -10.68 -7.29 -2.41
N ALA A 8 -9.60 -6.88 -1.77
CA ALA A 8 -8.24 -7.20 -2.16
C ALA A 8 -7.80 -8.46 -1.40
N MET A 9 -7.86 -9.60 -2.09
CA MET A 9 -7.55 -10.98 -1.63
C MET A 9 -8.73 -11.73 -1.00
N ASP A 10 -9.63 -12.20 -1.86
CA ASP A 10 -10.68 -13.18 -1.53
C ASP A 10 -10.08 -14.44 -0.85
N GLY A 11 -10.65 -14.87 0.28
CA GLY A 11 -10.24 -16.07 1.03
C GLY A 11 -10.24 -17.36 0.20
N VAL A 12 -10.97 -17.39 -0.92
CA VAL A 12 -10.93 -18.47 -1.92
C VAL A 12 -9.55 -18.57 -2.59
N TRP A 13 -8.82 -17.46 -2.78
CA TRP A 13 -7.47 -17.49 -3.35
C TRP A 13 -6.45 -18.06 -2.38
N LEU A 14 -6.48 -17.60 -1.12
CA LEU A 14 -5.62 -18.14 -0.06
C LEU A 14 -5.83 -19.64 0.08
N ALA A 15 -7.09 -20.11 -0.06
CA ALA A 15 -7.40 -21.53 -0.09
C ALA A 15 -6.78 -22.26 -1.31
N ARG A 16 -6.84 -21.69 -2.52
CA ARG A 16 -6.22 -22.27 -3.72
C ARG A 16 -4.70 -22.33 -3.62
N TYR A 17 -4.06 -21.29 -3.08
CA TYR A 17 -2.61 -21.24 -2.89
C TYR A 17 -2.16 -22.22 -1.80
N ALA A 18 -2.86 -22.24 -0.65
CA ALA A 18 -2.63 -23.26 0.38
C ALA A 18 -2.77 -24.67 -0.19
N ASN A 19 -3.78 -24.93 -1.03
CA ASN A 19 -3.92 -26.21 -1.70
C ASN A 19 -2.78 -26.51 -2.68
N PHE A 20 -2.26 -25.52 -3.42
CA PHE A 20 -1.07 -25.70 -4.26
C PHE A 20 0.15 -26.11 -3.43
N THR A 21 0.42 -25.43 -2.31
CA THR A 21 1.55 -25.73 -1.42
C THR A 21 1.40 -27.09 -0.73
N VAL A 22 0.19 -27.44 -0.29
CA VAL A 22 -0.11 -28.72 0.36
C VAL A 22 -0.10 -29.89 -0.63
N SER A 23 -0.68 -29.73 -1.82
CA SER A 23 -0.75 -30.79 -2.85
C SER A 23 0.60 -31.11 -3.50
N ARG A 24 1.54 -30.16 -3.48
CA ARG A 24 2.91 -30.34 -3.94
C ARG A 24 3.93 -30.47 -2.82
N ALA A 25 3.51 -30.74 -1.57
CA ALA A 25 4.40 -30.95 -0.43
C ALA A 25 5.58 -31.84 -0.83
N TRP A 26 6.68 -31.17 -1.15
CA TRP A 26 7.90 -31.79 -1.62
C TRP A 26 8.43 -32.53 -0.41
N GLN A 27 8.69 -33.84 -0.52
CA GLN A 27 9.26 -34.65 0.56
C GLN A 27 10.74 -34.32 0.84
N GLY A 28 11.13 -33.06 0.68
CA GLY A 28 12.44 -32.53 0.99
C GLY A 28 12.48 -32.02 2.42
N HIS A 29 13.55 -32.35 3.15
CA HIS A 29 13.78 -31.91 4.52
C HIS A 29 14.25 -30.43 4.53
N PHE A 30 13.33 -29.49 4.29
CA PHE A 30 13.56 -28.08 4.64
C PHE A 30 13.51 -27.92 6.17
N ARG A 31 14.26 -26.96 6.73
CA ARG A 31 14.22 -26.65 8.17
C ARG A 31 12.87 -26.12 8.63
N THR A 32 12.06 -25.60 7.71
CA THR A 32 10.67 -25.19 7.91
C THR A 32 9.74 -26.19 7.22
N THR A 33 8.65 -26.55 7.88
CA THR A 33 7.63 -27.45 7.30
C THR A 33 6.78 -26.69 6.27
N SER A 34 6.17 -27.40 5.31
CA SER A 34 5.19 -26.80 4.39
C SER A 34 4.01 -26.16 5.13
N ALA A 35 3.66 -26.66 6.32
CA ALA A 35 2.65 -26.05 7.19
C ALA A 35 3.09 -24.66 7.67
N ASN A 36 4.35 -24.51 8.12
CA ASN A 36 4.89 -23.21 8.54
C ASN A 36 4.91 -22.20 7.38
N GLU A 37 5.17 -22.66 6.16
CA GLU A 37 5.11 -21.83 4.97
C GLU A 37 3.68 -21.35 4.71
N VAL A 38 2.69 -22.25 4.68
CA VAL A 38 1.28 -21.90 4.45
C VAL A 38 0.73 -20.93 5.50
N TRP A 39 1.04 -21.15 6.78
CA TRP A 39 0.61 -20.25 7.86
C TRP A 39 1.21 -18.85 7.79
N SER A 40 2.32 -18.68 7.08
CA SER A 40 2.90 -17.34 6.85
C SER A 40 2.09 -16.51 5.85
N TYR A 41 1.30 -17.15 4.99
CA TYR A 41 0.50 -16.50 3.95
C TYR A 41 -0.97 -16.33 4.32
N ALA A 42 -1.54 -17.27 5.07
CA ALA A 42 -2.98 -17.35 5.33
C ALA A 42 -3.27 -17.59 6.80
N ILE A 43 -3.95 -16.66 7.45
CA ILE A 43 -4.49 -16.85 8.80
C ILE A 43 -5.86 -17.53 8.65
N PRO A 44 -6.11 -18.66 9.32
CA PRO A 44 -7.40 -19.33 9.24
C PRO A 44 -8.48 -18.51 9.96
N GLN A 45 -9.63 -18.35 9.33
CA GLN A 45 -10.88 -17.91 9.96
C GLN A 45 -11.99 -18.89 9.60
N PHE A 46 -12.23 -19.86 10.49
CA PHE A 46 -13.22 -20.92 10.29
C PHE A 46 -14.52 -20.67 11.05
N ASP A 47 -14.57 -19.64 11.89
CA ASP A 47 -15.77 -19.32 12.66
C ASP A 47 -16.86 -18.78 11.74
N GLU A 48 -18.07 -19.32 11.86
CA GLU A 48 -19.23 -18.78 11.15
C GLU A 48 -19.66 -17.44 11.75
N PRO A 49 -20.12 -16.48 10.93
CA PRO A 49 -20.72 -15.25 11.40
C PRO A 49 -22.05 -15.53 12.11
N ASN A 50 -22.51 -14.54 12.88
CA ASN A 50 -23.85 -14.56 13.45
C ASN A 50 -24.91 -14.49 12.34
N GLN A 51 -26.17 -14.78 12.67
CA GLN A 51 -27.28 -14.76 11.70
C GLN A 51 -27.50 -13.40 11.03
N ASP A 52 -27.06 -12.31 11.67
CA ASP A 52 -27.14 -10.94 11.16
C ASP A 52 -25.95 -10.57 10.26
N GLY A 53 -25.01 -11.50 10.02
CA GLY A 53 -23.80 -11.28 9.23
C GLY A 53 -22.63 -10.67 10.00
N SER A 54 -22.79 -10.36 11.29
CA SER A 54 -21.71 -9.83 12.13
C SER A 54 -20.73 -10.92 12.59
N SER A 55 -19.49 -10.55 12.93
CA SER A 55 -18.51 -11.51 13.47
C SER A 55 -19.03 -12.16 14.75
N SER A 56 -18.86 -13.48 14.91
CA SER A 56 -19.19 -14.18 16.14
C SER A 56 -18.34 -13.72 17.32
N LEU A 57 -18.75 -14.04 18.56
CA LEU A 57 -17.92 -13.73 19.74
C LEU A 57 -16.55 -14.40 19.65
N SER A 58 -16.49 -15.64 19.18
CA SER A 58 -15.24 -16.37 18.95
C SER A 58 -14.37 -15.67 17.91
N SER A 59 -14.95 -15.30 16.75
CA SER A 59 -14.23 -14.59 15.70
C SER A 59 -13.68 -13.25 16.20
N ARG A 60 -14.45 -12.47 16.97
CA ARG A 60 -13.96 -11.22 17.55
C ARG A 60 -12.81 -11.40 18.56
N ILE A 61 -12.75 -12.53 19.26
CA ILE A 61 -11.70 -12.82 20.23
C ILE A 61 -10.43 -13.32 19.53
N ASN A 62 -10.60 -14.23 18.57
CA ASN A 62 -9.48 -14.93 17.93
C ASN A 62 -8.93 -14.20 16.70
N TYR A 63 -9.78 -13.45 15.98
CA TYR A 63 -9.52 -12.81 14.69
C TYR A 63 -10.10 -11.38 14.66
N PRO A 64 -9.66 -10.47 15.56
CA PRO A 64 -10.27 -9.14 15.73
C PRO A 64 -10.14 -8.23 14.50
N ASP A 65 -9.24 -8.58 13.59
CA ASP A 65 -8.85 -7.87 12.36
C ASP A 65 -9.43 -8.52 11.10
N ALA A 66 -10.21 -9.59 11.23
CA ALA A 66 -10.85 -10.27 10.12
C ALA A 66 -12.29 -9.78 9.89
N PRO A 67 -12.62 -9.31 8.68
CA PRO A 67 -14.01 -9.11 8.30
C PRO A 67 -14.78 -10.45 8.32
N PRO A 68 -16.06 -10.49 8.73
CA PRO A 68 -16.88 -11.72 8.74
C PRO A 68 -16.97 -12.43 7.37
N GLU A 69 -16.87 -11.66 6.29
CA GLU A 69 -16.88 -12.11 4.90
C GLU A 69 -15.57 -12.74 4.43
N MET A 70 -14.44 -12.44 5.10
CA MET A 70 -13.11 -12.93 4.71
C MET A 70 -12.85 -14.29 5.33
N ARG A 71 -13.35 -15.32 4.65
CA ARG A 71 -13.28 -16.73 5.04
C ARG A 71 -12.99 -17.63 3.82
N PRO A 72 -12.41 -18.83 4.02
CA PRO A 72 -11.96 -19.41 5.29
C PRO A 72 -10.57 -18.95 5.74
N PHE A 73 -9.93 -18.06 4.96
CA PHE A 73 -8.63 -17.49 5.27
C PHE A 73 -8.63 -16.00 5.01
N TYR A 74 -7.82 -15.27 5.77
CA TYR A 74 -7.61 -13.84 5.57
C TYR A 74 -6.15 -13.47 5.83
N GLN A 75 -5.79 -12.26 5.40
CA GLN A 75 -4.51 -11.65 5.74
C GLN A 75 -4.75 -10.17 6.08
N PRO A 76 -4.66 -9.78 7.36
CA PRO A 76 -5.05 -8.44 7.82
C PRO A 76 -4.19 -7.33 7.19
N ILE A 77 -2.93 -7.65 6.89
CA ILE A 77 -1.97 -6.70 6.34
C ILE A 77 -2.42 -6.12 5.00
N SER A 78 -3.20 -6.86 4.20
CA SER A 78 -3.66 -6.41 2.89
C SER A 78 -4.66 -5.26 3.01
N ASP A 79 -5.60 -5.37 3.95
CA ASP A 79 -6.61 -4.36 4.22
C ASP A 79 -5.98 -3.11 4.84
N GLU A 80 -5.12 -3.31 5.86
CA GLU A 80 -4.39 -2.22 6.49
C GLU A 80 -3.52 -1.46 5.48
N ALA A 81 -2.80 -2.18 4.61
CA ALA A 81 -2.02 -1.57 3.55
C ALA A 81 -2.90 -0.78 2.58
N HIS A 82 -4.07 -1.31 2.21
CA HIS A 82 -5.03 -0.63 1.34
C HIS A 82 -5.58 0.67 1.96
N LEU A 83 -5.83 0.66 3.28
CA LEU A 83 -6.22 1.85 4.04
C LEU A 83 -5.08 2.87 4.16
N ALA A 84 -3.84 2.41 4.19
CA ALA A 84 -2.65 3.27 4.26
C ALA A 84 -2.25 3.89 2.90
N LEU A 85 -2.72 3.35 1.77
CA LEU A 85 -2.35 3.83 0.42
C LEU A 85 -2.42 5.36 0.24
N PRO A 86 -3.45 6.08 0.72
CA PRO A 86 -3.52 7.53 0.56
C PRO A 86 -2.36 8.30 1.18
N GLN A 87 -1.73 7.76 2.22
CA GLN A 87 -0.64 8.41 2.95
C GLN A 87 0.75 8.05 2.42
N LEU A 88 0.84 7.20 1.37
CA LEU A 88 2.12 6.83 0.78
C LEU A 88 2.81 8.03 0.16
N ARG A 89 3.99 8.35 0.70
CA ARG A 89 4.88 9.42 0.24
C ARG A 89 5.80 9.09 -0.95
N PRO A 90 6.30 7.85 -1.12
CA PRO A 90 7.17 7.57 -2.26
C PRO A 90 6.36 7.50 -3.56
N ASP A 91 7.08 7.57 -4.68
CA ASP A 91 6.54 7.27 -5.98
C ASP A 91 6.23 5.76 -6.04
N VAL A 92 5.17 5.36 -6.76
CA VAL A 92 4.69 3.96 -6.78
C VAL A 92 4.49 3.48 -8.22
N LEU A 93 5.03 2.31 -8.52
CA LEU A 93 4.70 1.53 -9.70
C LEU A 93 3.91 0.28 -9.29
N TYR A 94 2.70 0.13 -9.81
CA TYR A 94 1.97 -1.12 -9.74
C TYR A 94 2.32 -2.01 -10.92
N LEU A 95 2.80 -3.22 -10.65
CA LEU A 95 2.96 -4.28 -11.64
C LEU A 95 1.80 -5.27 -11.50
N PHE A 96 1.03 -5.45 -12.56
CA PHE A 96 -0.03 -6.46 -12.61
C PHE A 96 0.32 -7.53 -13.65
N PRO A 97 0.02 -8.82 -13.41
CA PRO A 97 0.03 -9.81 -14.47
C PRO A 97 -1.20 -9.65 -15.38
N ASP A 98 -1.13 -10.09 -16.62
CA ASP A 98 -2.30 -10.13 -17.51
C ASP A 98 -3.38 -11.12 -17.04
N SER A 99 -2.98 -12.20 -16.37
CA SER A 99 -3.88 -13.14 -15.71
C SER A 99 -4.38 -12.65 -14.35
N SER A 100 -4.17 -11.37 -14.02
CA SER A 100 -4.53 -10.81 -12.72
C SER A 100 -6.01 -11.00 -12.41
N GLN A 101 -6.30 -11.55 -11.24
CA GLN A 101 -7.66 -11.61 -10.69
C GLN A 101 -8.10 -10.26 -10.10
N ILE A 102 -7.16 -9.33 -9.89
CA ILE A 102 -7.48 -7.93 -9.58
C ILE A 102 -8.01 -7.28 -10.85
N THR A 103 -9.32 -7.07 -10.88
CA THR A 103 -10.03 -6.46 -12.00
C THR A 103 -9.52 -5.06 -12.31
N GLU A 104 -9.72 -4.60 -13.54
CA GLU A 104 -9.32 -3.24 -13.92
C GLU A 104 -9.96 -2.17 -13.02
N GLY A 105 -11.20 -2.37 -12.59
CA GLY A 105 -11.90 -1.49 -11.65
C GLY A 105 -11.16 -1.38 -10.31
N LEU A 106 -10.77 -2.52 -9.71
CA LEU A 106 -10.00 -2.53 -8.46
C LEU A 106 -8.61 -1.92 -8.63
N GLN A 107 -7.92 -2.20 -9.74
CA GLN A 107 -6.64 -1.55 -10.03
C GLN A 107 -6.81 -0.03 -10.07
N ASN A 108 -7.84 0.47 -10.75
CA ASN A 108 -8.09 1.90 -10.86
C ASN A 108 -8.41 2.53 -9.50
N ILE A 109 -9.10 1.82 -8.60
CA ILE A 109 -9.31 2.25 -7.21
C ILE A 109 -7.97 2.35 -6.47
N MET A 110 -7.11 1.33 -6.56
CA MET A 110 -5.79 1.35 -5.92
C MET A 110 -4.95 2.55 -6.39
N LEU A 111 -4.89 2.77 -7.71
CA LEU A 111 -4.18 3.90 -8.29
C LEU A 111 -4.76 5.24 -7.85
N ALA A 112 -6.09 5.37 -7.87
CA ALA A 112 -6.78 6.62 -7.51
C ALA A 112 -6.64 6.98 -6.03
N ARG A 113 -6.46 5.99 -5.15
CA ARG A 113 -6.27 6.22 -3.71
C ARG A 113 -4.84 6.57 -3.36
N THR A 114 -3.85 5.98 -4.04
CA THR A 114 -2.45 6.02 -3.63
C THR A 114 -1.86 7.42 -3.59
N GLY A 115 -1.28 7.79 -2.44
CA GLY A 115 -0.57 9.04 -2.22
C GLY A 115 -1.42 10.31 -2.28
N THR A 116 -2.75 10.20 -2.18
CA THR A 116 -3.67 11.34 -2.35
C THR A 116 -3.96 12.15 -1.08
N ALA A 117 -3.67 11.61 0.10
CA ALA A 117 -3.90 12.29 1.37
C ALA A 117 -2.77 13.28 1.70
N ILE A 118 -2.98 14.10 2.73
CA ILE A 118 -1.96 15.03 3.23
C ILE A 118 -0.70 14.25 3.60
N GLY A 119 0.44 14.69 3.08
CA GLY A 119 1.75 14.04 3.30
C GLY A 119 2.03 12.84 2.38
N GLY A 120 1.07 12.47 1.52
CA GLY A 120 1.26 11.52 0.43
C GLY A 120 2.05 12.11 -0.74
N SER A 121 2.32 11.28 -1.74
CA SER A 121 3.13 11.65 -2.92
C SER A 121 2.44 12.64 -3.86
N GLY A 122 1.13 12.80 -3.77
CA GLY A 122 0.30 13.52 -4.74
C GLY A 122 -0.35 12.61 -5.80
N GLY A 123 -0.04 11.31 -5.75
CA GLY A 123 -0.72 10.28 -6.53
C GLY A 123 -0.51 10.40 -8.04
N ILE A 124 -1.51 9.95 -8.81
CA ILE A 124 -1.50 10.01 -10.28
C ILE A 124 -1.43 11.48 -10.76
N LYS A 125 -2.07 12.41 -10.06
CA LYS A 125 -2.17 13.82 -10.47
C LYS A 125 -0.81 14.50 -10.56
N GLU A 126 0.11 14.14 -9.66
CA GLU A 126 1.49 14.62 -9.66
C GLU A 126 2.43 13.73 -10.49
N GLY A 127 1.89 12.74 -11.22
CA GLY A 127 2.69 11.77 -12.01
C GLY A 127 3.49 10.79 -11.16
N ARG A 128 3.14 10.64 -9.88
CA ARG A 128 3.90 9.86 -8.87
C ARG A 128 3.45 8.42 -8.75
N VAL A 129 2.32 8.07 -9.36
CA VAL A 129 1.74 6.73 -9.33
C VAL A 129 1.43 6.28 -10.75
N SER A 130 1.88 5.10 -11.12
CA SER A 130 1.59 4.48 -12.41
C SER A 130 1.35 2.98 -12.28
N LYS A 131 0.86 2.36 -13.35
CA LYS A 131 0.75 0.90 -13.47
C LYS A 131 1.27 0.43 -14.81
N THR A 132 1.72 -0.82 -14.86
CA THR A 132 1.98 -1.55 -16.09
C THR A 132 1.58 -3.01 -15.92
N THR A 133 1.39 -3.70 -17.05
CA THR A 133 0.95 -5.09 -17.07
C THR A 133 2.02 -5.97 -17.69
N ILE A 134 2.39 -7.04 -16.99
CA ILE A 134 3.28 -8.09 -17.47
C ILE A 134 2.44 -9.11 -18.24
N LYS A 135 2.68 -9.22 -19.55
CA LYS A 135 1.94 -10.14 -20.44
C LYS A 135 2.33 -11.59 -20.21
N ASP A 136 1.41 -12.50 -20.52
CA ASP A 136 1.47 -13.96 -20.40
C ASP A 136 2.06 -14.42 -19.06
N ALA A 137 1.58 -13.87 -17.95
CA ALA A 137 2.14 -14.09 -16.62
C ALA A 137 1.06 -14.34 -15.57
N GLY A 138 1.37 -15.23 -14.62
CA GLY A 138 0.52 -15.60 -13.50
C GLY A 138 0.61 -14.65 -12.31
N HIS A 139 -0.09 -14.95 -11.22
CA HIS A 139 0.05 -14.19 -9.96
C HIS A 139 1.49 -14.19 -9.43
N LEU A 140 2.25 -15.26 -9.68
CA LEU A 140 3.66 -15.39 -9.29
C LEU A 140 4.62 -14.84 -10.36
N PHE A 141 4.17 -13.89 -11.19
CA PHE A 141 4.96 -13.28 -12.26
C PHE A 141 6.35 -12.74 -11.85
N PRO A 142 6.63 -12.28 -10.61
CA PRO A 142 7.99 -11.89 -10.24
C PRO A 142 8.99 -13.05 -10.30
N PHE A 143 8.50 -14.29 -10.16
CA PHE A 143 9.31 -15.51 -10.26
C PHE A 143 9.25 -16.13 -11.66
N GLU A 144 8.13 -16.00 -12.36
CA GLU A 144 7.97 -16.55 -13.73
C GLU A 144 8.70 -15.69 -14.77
N LYS A 145 8.65 -14.36 -14.62
CA LYS A 145 9.16 -13.36 -15.57
C LYS A 145 10.01 -12.28 -14.90
N PRO A 146 11.09 -12.67 -14.18
CA PRO A 146 11.91 -11.72 -13.42
C PRO A 146 12.59 -10.69 -14.30
N ALA A 147 12.98 -11.07 -15.54
CA ALA A 147 13.66 -10.16 -16.46
C ALA A 147 12.74 -9.05 -16.95
N GLU A 148 11.50 -9.38 -17.33
CA GLU A 148 10.48 -8.44 -17.77
C GLU A 148 10.08 -7.50 -16.63
N CYS A 149 9.91 -8.04 -15.41
CA CYS A 149 9.67 -7.22 -14.22
C CYS A 149 10.80 -6.21 -14.01
N ALA A 150 12.05 -6.68 -14.05
CA ALA A 150 13.21 -5.83 -13.85
C ALA A 150 13.31 -4.72 -14.92
N GLN A 151 12.97 -5.01 -16.17
CA GLN A 151 12.96 -4.01 -17.24
C GLN A 151 11.92 -2.91 -16.98
N GLU A 152 10.69 -3.28 -16.61
CA GLU A 152 9.64 -2.29 -16.30
C GLU A 152 10.01 -1.45 -15.07
N ILE A 153 10.54 -2.09 -14.02
CA ILE A 153 11.02 -1.40 -12.82
C ILE A 153 12.15 -0.44 -13.17
N ALA A 154 13.13 -0.87 -13.97
CA ALA A 154 14.27 -0.03 -14.34
C ALA A 154 13.85 1.21 -15.14
N LYS A 155 12.90 1.07 -16.08
CA LYS A 155 12.34 2.20 -16.84
C LYS A 155 11.67 3.21 -15.91
N TRP A 156 10.86 2.74 -14.97
CA TRP A 156 10.18 3.59 -14.00
C TRP A 156 11.16 4.25 -13.02
N LEU A 157 12.10 3.48 -12.47
CA LEU A 157 13.05 3.94 -11.45
C LEU A 157 13.94 5.06 -11.97
N GLY A 158 14.32 5.03 -13.25
CA GLY A 158 15.10 6.12 -13.86
C GLY A 158 14.42 7.49 -13.74
N ASN A 159 13.09 7.53 -13.90
CA ASN A 159 12.31 8.76 -13.78
C ASN A 159 12.16 9.20 -12.30
N ASP A 160 11.87 8.25 -11.40
CA ASP A 160 11.76 8.54 -9.96
C ASP A 160 13.08 9.05 -9.38
N LEU A 161 14.22 8.44 -9.74
CA LEU A 161 15.53 8.88 -9.25
C LEU A 161 15.85 10.33 -9.62
N LYS A 162 15.43 10.77 -10.81
CA LYS A 162 15.56 12.18 -11.23
C LYS A 162 14.70 13.09 -10.34
N ALA A 163 13.42 12.76 -10.18
CA ALA A 163 12.49 13.53 -9.34
C ALA A 163 12.90 13.53 -7.86
N TRP A 164 13.48 12.44 -7.37
CA TRP A 164 14.06 12.35 -6.04
C TRP A 164 15.26 13.28 -5.88
N ARG A 165 16.18 13.30 -6.86
CA ARG A 165 17.35 14.19 -6.79
C ARG A 165 16.96 15.65 -6.78
N GLU A 166 15.99 16.06 -7.60
CA GLU A 166 15.44 17.42 -7.60
C GLU A 166 14.87 17.80 -6.21
N ARG A 167 14.11 16.90 -5.57
CA ARG A 167 13.59 17.10 -4.20
C ARG A 167 14.71 17.25 -3.17
N VAL A 168 15.73 16.40 -3.24
CA VAL A 168 16.88 16.43 -2.32
C VAL A 168 17.68 17.72 -2.49
N ASP A 169 17.95 18.14 -3.71
CA ASP A 169 18.72 19.35 -3.99
C ASP A 169 17.95 20.61 -3.59
N TYR A 170 16.63 20.64 -3.86
CA TYR A 170 15.75 21.70 -3.35
C TYR A 170 15.77 21.74 -1.82
N ALA A 171 15.55 20.61 -1.15
CA ALA A 171 15.55 20.54 0.31
C ALA A 171 16.89 20.97 0.93
N LYS A 172 18.02 20.62 0.29
CA LYS A 172 19.35 21.08 0.71
C LYS A 172 19.52 22.58 0.54
N LYS A 173 19.17 23.11 -0.63
CA LYS A 173 19.29 24.55 -0.95
C LYS A 173 18.45 25.42 -0.03
N HIS A 174 17.26 24.95 0.32
CA HIS A 174 16.25 25.71 1.09
C HIS A 174 16.18 25.29 2.57
N ARG A 175 17.10 24.44 3.04
CA ARG A 175 17.09 23.89 4.40
C ARG A 175 17.10 24.97 5.48
N ASP A 176 17.85 26.03 5.23
CA ASP A 176 18.16 27.07 6.19
C ASP A 176 17.36 28.35 5.97
N ASP A 177 16.48 28.43 4.97
CA ASP A 177 15.71 29.65 4.65
C ASP A 177 14.89 30.21 5.84
N LYS A 178 14.56 29.34 6.80
CA LYS A 178 13.88 29.71 8.05
C LYS A 178 14.79 30.35 9.11
N SER A 179 16.10 30.39 8.89
CA SER A 179 17.09 30.76 9.91
C SER A 179 18.37 31.40 9.36
N THR A 180 19.10 32.13 10.19
CA THR A 180 20.40 32.72 9.89
C THR A 180 21.44 32.30 10.94
N ALA A 181 22.71 32.63 10.71
CA ALA A 181 23.83 32.30 11.61
C ALA A 181 23.89 30.80 11.95
N ASP A 182 23.94 29.94 10.92
CA ASP A 182 23.94 28.48 11.05
C ASP A 182 22.83 27.96 11.99
N ARG A 183 21.61 28.40 11.71
CA ARG A 183 20.39 27.96 12.42
C ARG A 183 20.29 28.44 13.88
N LEU A 184 21.13 29.38 14.31
CA LEU A 184 21.08 29.98 15.66
C LEU A 184 20.08 31.14 15.77
N ARG A 185 19.68 31.75 14.65
CA ARG A 185 18.74 32.88 14.63
C ARG A 185 17.62 32.63 13.63
N LEU A 186 16.44 33.22 13.87
CA LEU A 186 15.36 33.20 12.89
C LEU A 186 15.69 34.10 11.70
N SER A 187 15.26 33.73 10.50
CA SER A 187 15.41 34.62 9.33
C SER A 187 14.43 35.79 9.42
N GLU A 188 14.77 36.90 8.76
CA GLU A 188 13.90 38.08 8.69
C GLU A 188 12.52 37.73 8.11
N GLU A 189 12.50 36.88 7.07
CA GLU A 189 11.27 36.39 6.45
C GLU A 189 10.44 35.57 7.45
N TRP A 190 11.05 34.70 8.25
CA TRP A 190 10.34 33.95 9.28
C TRP A 190 9.68 34.90 10.30
N ILE A 191 10.44 35.88 10.81
CA ILE A 191 9.93 36.87 11.79
C ILE A 191 8.77 37.67 11.19
N LYS A 192 8.90 38.10 9.93
CA LYS A 192 7.86 38.83 9.20
C LYS A 192 6.58 38.00 9.09
N ARG A 193 6.67 36.77 8.58
CA ARG A 193 5.50 35.87 8.42
C ARG A 193 4.85 35.53 9.76
N ALA A 194 5.63 35.34 10.82
CA ALA A 194 5.10 35.11 12.17
C ALA A 194 4.27 36.30 12.68
N LYS A 195 4.75 37.53 12.48
CA LYS A 195 4.01 38.77 12.84
C LYS A 195 2.75 38.99 12.00
N GLU A 196 2.75 38.56 10.74
CA GLU A 196 1.56 38.61 9.88
C GLU A 196 0.53 37.57 10.32
N GLY A 197 0.97 36.34 10.58
CA GLY A 197 0.12 35.25 11.08
C GLY A 197 -0.52 35.56 12.43
N SER A 198 0.19 36.21 13.35
CA SER A 198 -0.35 36.57 14.67
C SER A 198 -1.51 37.58 14.62
N LYS A 199 -1.71 38.24 13.47
CA LYS A 199 -2.81 39.18 13.25
C LYS A 199 -4.07 38.49 12.70
N GLN A 200 -3.98 37.23 12.26
CA GLN A 200 -5.15 36.47 11.82
C GLN A 200 -6.05 36.17 13.03
N LYS A 201 -7.30 36.64 12.96
CA LYS A 201 -8.30 36.49 14.02
C LYS A 201 -9.11 35.19 13.92
N THR A 202 -9.01 34.49 12.80
CA THR A 202 -9.79 33.29 12.51
C THR A 202 -8.92 32.25 11.84
N LEU A 203 -9.03 31.00 12.32
CA LEU A 203 -8.41 29.87 11.65
C LEU A 203 -9.19 29.53 10.37
N PRO A 204 -8.50 29.13 9.29
CA PRO A 204 -9.18 28.58 8.12
C PRO A 204 -9.96 27.33 8.54
N LYS A 205 -11.19 27.18 8.03
CA LYS A 205 -11.98 25.96 8.27
C LYS A 205 -11.23 24.77 7.66
N LEU A 206 -10.98 23.73 8.46
CA LEU A 206 -10.55 22.45 7.91
C LEU A 206 -11.68 21.92 7.02
N LYS A 207 -11.34 21.61 5.76
CA LYS A 207 -12.17 20.74 4.92
C LYS A 207 -11.76 19.32 5.26
N LEU A 208 -12.52 18.68 6.14
CA LEU A 208 -12.46 17.24 6.37
C LEU A 208 -13.15 16.52 5.20
#